data_AF-A0AAE2U1B6-F1
#
_entry.id   AF-A0AAE2U1B6-F1
#
_cell.length_a   1.000
_cell.length_b   1.000
_cell.length_c   1.000
_cell.angle_alpha   90.00
_cell.angle_beta   90.00
_cell.angle_gamma   90.00
#
_symmetry.space_group_name_H-M   'P 1'
#
loop_
_entity.id
_entity.type
_entity.pdbx_description
1 polymer ?
#
loop_
_entity_poly.entity_id
_entity_poly.type
_entity_poly.pdbx_seq_one_letter_code
_entity_poly.pdbx_strand_id
1 'polypeptide(L)'
;MLLLPLVLMGWASVQSGRVDDLLRQAQGLDSDYAWLRVLQVLAGLAYWLALAALVAGPATWLKLRLDAWRALKSRDFLYDRLFLCWRALGHWLVAYTGLLVGALALSLVYELSWGWDHFKAGGAFMLVVAVPLIAVLWAGCLLIGRLRQRWHALDSPSSALLGQRIGRDKAPALWAWIEQLATATCAPVPDHIVVGIDQSFFVTSVNVVLQPACDLLCGRTLYLPLTYLSTLSQAETASIIGHELGHFSRRDTERGSEIGAQFSLMCLHFAFIRAEDADPAWIERPAIWMTQRFLHYFQLAVHHWGRAQELVADRVGGNIGGERLFCQALLRVIALDAEIATLLAERHSNLIQALADHLSHTPLRLNEAALDHAIAHPFDTHPPTALRLQQLGVTLDKALLAEATRVPTEHDRHWFSQLTRMAPPAAAHPESPQIPNAQGE
;
A
#
# COMPACT_ATOMS: atom_id res chain seq x y z
N MET A 1 -15.86 -17.62 10.34
CA MET A 1 -15.37 -17.39 11.72
C MET A 1 -16.21 -18.03 12.81
N LEU A 2 -17.50 -18.35 12.59
CA LEU A 2 -18.35 -18.92 13.65
C LEU A 2 -18.50 -20.45 13.58
N LEU A 3 -18.54 -21.01 12.36
CA LEU A 3 -18.85 -22.43 12.16
C LEU A 3 -17.81 -23.38 12.75
N LEU A 4 -16.52 -23.15 12.51
CA LEU A 4 -15.45 -24.01 13.02
C LEU A 4 -15.35 -24.02 14.57
N PRO A 5 -15.36 -22.86 15.27
CA PRO A 5 -15.44 -22.86 16.73
C PRO A 5 -16.70 -23.58 17.26
N LEU A 6 -17.86 -23.41 16.61
CA LEU A 6 -19.10 -24.10 17.02
C LEU A 6 -18.99 -25.63 16.89
N VAL A 7 -18.40 -26.11 15.80
CA VAL A 7 -18.14 -27.55 15.59
C VAL A 7 -17.18 -28.09 16.65
N LEU A 8 -16.08 -27.39 16.92
CA LEU A 8 -15.12 -27.79 17.96
C LEU A 8 -15.74 -27.77 19.36
N MET A 9 -16.56 -26.76 19.66
CA MET A 9 -17.27 -26.63 20.94
C MET A 9 -18.30 -27.76 21.12
N GLY A 10 -19.06 -28.07 20.07
CA GLY A 10 -20.00 -29.20 20.07
C GLY A 10 -19.28 -30.54 20.25
N TRP A 11 -18.16 -30.74 19.56
CA TRP A 11 -17.35 -31.94 19.69
C TRP A 11 -16.75 -32.11 21.08
N ALA A 12 -16.17 -31.06 21.65
CA ALA A 12 -15.65 -31.06 23.02
C ALA A 12 -16.75 -31.35 24.07
N SER A 13 -17.99 -30.91 23.82
CA SER A 13 -19.13 -31.22 24.68
C SER A 13 -19.47 -32.72 24.65
N VAL A 14 -19.41 -33.36 23.49
CA VAL A 14 -19.59 -34.82 23.34
C VAL A 14 -18.45 -35.59 24.02
N GLN A 15 -17.22 -35.09 23.95
CA GLN A 15 -16.08 -35.65 24.68
C GLN A 15 -16.31 -35.59 26.19
N SER A 16 -16.71 -34.43 26.73
CA SER A 16 -17.01 -34.28 28.16
C SER A 16 -18.13 -35.23 28.60
N GLY A 17 -19.22 -35.32 27.83
CA GLY A 17 -20.35 -36.19 28.16
C GLY A 17 -19.95 -37.68 28.26
N ARG A 18 -19.09 -38.16 27.34
CA ARG A 18 -18.55 -39.53 27.39
C ARG A 18 -17.77 -39.81 28.68
N VAL A 19 -16.95 -38.86 29.12
CA VAL A 19 -16.18 -39.01 30.36
C VAL A 19 -17.09 -38.92 31.58
N ASP A 20 -18.06 -38.01 31.59
CA ASP A 20 -18.98 -37.82 32.72
C ASP A 20 -19.87 -39.05 32.96
N ASP A 21 -20.26 -39.76 31.90
CA ASP A 21 -20.98 -41.03 31.99
C ASP A 21 -20.10 -42.14 32.59
N LEU A 22 -18.83 -42.24 32.18
CA LEU A 22 -17.88 -43.21 32.74
C LEU A 22 -17.48 -42.89 34.18
N LEU A 23 -17.26 -41.61 34.52
CA LEU A 23 -16.95 -41.18 35.88
C LEU A 23 -18.09 -41.53 36.85
N ARG A 24 -19.36 -41.43 36.39
CA ARG A 24 -20.52 -41.87 37.18
C ARG A 24 -20.56 -43.38 37.40
N GLN A 25 -20.08 -44.17 36.44
CA GLN A 25 -19.99 -45.64 36.56
C GLN A 25 -18.76 -46.07 37.38
N ALA A 26 -17.67 -45.30 37.35
CA ALA A 26 -16.38 -45.61 37.96
C ALA A 26 -16.24 -45.18 39.43
N GLN A 27 -17.31 -44.67 40.08
CA GLN A 27 -17.33 -44.22 41.49
C GLN A 27 -17.01 -45.31 42.55
N GLY A 28 -16.37 -46.42 42.18
CA GLY A 28 -15.93 -47.49 43.08
C GLY A 28 -14.57 -48.14 42.74
N LEU A 29 -13.80 -47.64 41.75
CA LEU A 29 -12.51 -48.21 41.33
C LEU A 29 -11.43 -47.10 41.24
N ASP A 30 -10.44 -47.12 42.14
CA ASP A 30 -9.48 -46.02 42.33
C ASP A 30 -8.46 -45.81 41.19
N SER A 31 -8.11 -46.86 40.42
CA SER A 31 -7.02 -46.77 39.43
C SER A 31 -7.37 -45.96 38.18
N ASP A 32 -8.62 -46.03 37.72
CA ASP A 32 -9.03 -45.45 36.43
C ASP A 32 -9.59 -44.03 36.60
N TYR A 33 -9.92 -43.66 37.84
CA TYR A 33 -10.54 -42.38 38.17
C TYR A 33 -9.61 -41.18 37.91
N ALA A 34 -8.30 -41.33 38.19
CA ALA A 34 -7.33 -40.26 37.95
C ALA A 34 -7.16 -39.95 36.46
N TRP A 35 -7.12 -40.99 35.61
CA TRP A 35 -6.97 -40.84 34.16
C TRP A 35 -8.22 -40.26 33.50
N LEU A 36 -9.41 -40.71 33.92
CA LEU A 36 -10.68 -40.15 33.46
C LEU A 36 -10.78 -38.65 33.77
N ARG A 37 -10.27 -38.19 34.92
CA ARG A 37 -10.21 -36.75 35.22
C ARG A 37 -9.29 -35.97 34.29
N VAL A 38 -8.17 -36.54 33.84
CA VAL A 38 -7.30 -35.90 32.83
C VAL A 38 -8.06 -35.72 31.51
N LEU A 39 -8.78 -36.73 31.06
CA LEU A 39 -9.61 -36.65 29.84
C LEU A 39 -10.72 -35.60 29.97
N GLN A 40 -11.36 -35.50 31.14
CA GLN A 40 -12.36 -34.48 31.43
C GLN A 40 -11.76 -33.06 31.34
N VAL A 41 -10.57 -32.86 31.91
CA VAL A 41 -9.86 -31.56 31.85
C VAL A 41 -9.47 -31.22 30.41
N LEU A 42 -8.99 -32.18 29.62
CA LEU A 42 -8.67 -31.97 28.20
C LEU A 42 -9.90 -31.54 27.40
N ALA A 43 -11.03 -32.23 27.57
CA ALA A 43 -12.29 -31.89 26.91
C ALA A 43 -12.80 -30.50 27.34
N GLY A 44 -12.73 -30.19 28.65
CA GLY A 44 -13.09 -28.89 29.19
C GLY A 44 -12.23 -27.75 28.63
N LEU A 45 -10.90 -27.93 28.58
CA LEU A 45 -9.98 -26.95 28.01
C LEU A 45 -10.23 -26.75 26.50
N ALA A 46 -10.46 -27.84 25.75
CA ALA A 46 -10.81 -27.76 24.33
C ALA A 46 -12.09 -26.94 24.11
N TYR A 47 -13.11 -27.15 24.95
CA TYR A 47 -14.35 -26.38 24.94
C TYR A 47 -14.11 -24.89 25.19
N TRP A 48 -13.35 -24.54 26.24
CA TRP A 48 -13.07 -23.14 26.57
C TRP A 48 -12.24 -22.43 25.50
N LEU A 49 -11.28 -23.11 24.88
CA LEU A 49 -10.52 -22.56 23.74
C LEU A 49 -11.42 -22.33 22.52
N ALA A 50 -12.32 -23.26 22.21
CA ALA A 50 -13.29 -23.12 21.13
C ALA A 50 -14.26 -21.95 21.40
N LEU A 51 -14.75 -21.81 22.64
CA LEU A 51 -15.60 -20.69 23.05
C LEU A 51 -14.86 -19.35 22.95
N ALA A 52 -13.60 -19.30 23.40
CA ALA A 52 -12.76 -18.12 23.26
C ALA A 52 -12.57 -17.72 21.79
N ALA A 53 -12.33 -18.70 20.90
CA ALA A 53 -12.25 -18.45 19.46
C ALA A 53 -13.58 -17.93 18.88
N LEU A 54 -14.71 -18.49 19.34
CA LEU A 54 -16.05 -18.07 18.92
C LEU A 54 -16.33 -16.61 19.26
N VAL A 55 -15.90 -16.15 20.44
CA VAL A 55 -16.07 -14.75 20.89
C VAL A 55 -15.04 -13.83 20.24
N ALA A 56 -13.80 -14.29 20.07
CA ALA A 56 -12.70 -13.50 19.53
C ALA A 56 -12.98 -13.00 18.09
N GLY A 57 -13.64 -13.79 17.25
CA GLY A 57 -13.99 -13.40 15.87
C GLY A 57 -14.88 -12.14 15.82
N PRO A 58 -16.11 -12.17 16.38
CA PRO A 58 -17.00 -11.02 16.47
C PRO A 58 -16.38 -9.83 17.22
N ALA A 59 -15.65 -10.08 18.31
CA ALA A 59 -14.99 -9.01 19.06
C ALA A 59 -13.93 -8.27 18.21
N THR A 60 -13.13 -9.00 17.44
CA THR A 60 -12.15 -8.42 16.52
C THR A 60 -12.83 -7.60 15.43
N TRP A 61 -13.92 -8.11 14.86
CA TRP A 61 -14.69 -7.39 13.84
C TRP A 61 -15.34 -6.10 14.39
N LEU A 62 -15.93 -6.16 15.58
CA LEU A 62 -16.54 -5.00 16.23
C LEU A 62 -15.48 -3.95 16.57
N LYS A 63 -14.34 -4.38 17.11
CA LYS A 63 -13.20 -3.50 17.40
C LYS A 63 -12.70 -2.80 16.14
N LEU A 64 -12.52 -3.54 15.05
CA LEU A 64 -12.11 -2.99 13.75
C LEU A 64 -13.09 -1.91 13.27
N ARG A 65 -14.40 -2.16 13.36
CA ARG A 65 -15.44 -1.18 12.99
C ARG A 65 -15.39 0.09 13.83
N LEU A 66 -15.20 -0.07 15.15
CA LEU A 66 -15.09 1.05 16.08
C LEU A 66 -13.83 1.88 15.82
N ASP A 67 -12.69 1.22 15.62
CA ASP A 67 -11.41 1.90 15.36
C ASP A 67 -11.46 2.61 13.99
N ALA A 68 -12.06 2.01 12.96
CA ALA A 68 -12.25 2.68 11.67
C ALA A 68 -13.21 3.88 11.75
N TRP A 69 -14.31 3.77 12.53
CA TRP A 69 -15.20 4.90 12.77
C TRP A 69 -14.51 6.05 13.52
N ARG A 70 -13.65 5.73 14.50
CA ARG A 70 -12.82 6.72 15.20
C ARG A 70 -11.84 7.41 14.25
N ALA A 71 -11.21 6.64 13.36
CA ALA A 71 -10.31 7.18 12.33
C ALA A 71 -11.04 8.12 11.36
N LEU A 72 -12.30 7.82 11.00
CA LEU A 72 -13.15 8.72 10.21
C LEU A 72 -13.50 10.01 10.96
N LYS A 73 -13.68 9.95 12.29
CA LYS A 73 -14.07 11.12 13.10
C LYS A 73 -12.89 11.97 13.57
N SER A 74 -11.70 11.40 13.70
CA SER A 74 -10.52 12.08 14.23
C SER A 74 -9.29 11.78 13.38
N ARG A 75 -8.75 12.84 12.79
CA ARG A 75 -7.47 12.82 12.05
C ARG A 75 -6.32 12.34 12.93
N ASP A 76 -6.25 12.83 14.18
CA ASP A 76 -5.18 12.46 15.11
C ASP A 76 -5.24 10.97 15.45
N PHE A 77 -6.43 10.42 15.64
CA PHE A 77 -6.59 8.97 15.82
C PHE A 77 -6.08 8.19 14.60
N LEU A 78 -6.41 8.60 13.38
CA LEU A 78 -5.91 7.95 12.18
C LEU A 78 -4.37 7.97 12.15
N TYR A 79 -3.75 9.13 12.35
CA TYR A 79 -2.31 9.29 12.24
C TYR A 79 -1.52 8.60 13.36
N ASP A 80 -2.08 8.52 14.56
CA ASP A 80 -1.41 7.90 15.70
C ASP A 80 -1.68 6.39 15.81
N ARG A 81 -2.84 5.91 15.34
CA ARG A 81 -3.32 4.55 15.61
C ARG A 81 -3.43 3.64 14.40
N LEU A 82 -3.34 4.12 13.15
CA LEU A 82 -3.48 3.26 11.96
C LEU A 82 -2.58 2.02 12.03
N PHE A 83 -1.27 2.20 12.23
CA PHE A 83 -0.31 1.09 12.32
C PHE A 83 -0.48 0.24 13.58
N LEU A 84 -0.88 0.86 14.69
CA LEU A 84 -1.16 0.11 15.92
C LEU A 84 -2.38 -0.80 15.73
N CYS A 85 -3.44 -0.32 15.09
CA CYS A 85 -4.62 -1.09 14.74
C CYS A 85 -4.29 -2.19 13.73
N TRP A 86 -3.44 -1.90 12.75
CA TRP A 86 -2.93 -2.90 11.80
C TRP A 86 -2.15 -4.01 12.50
N ARG A 87 -1.10 -3.67 13.26
CA ARG A 87 -0.29 -4.65 14.01
C ARG A 87 -1.12 -5.46 15.00
N ALA A 88 -2.06 -4.80 15.69
CA ALA A 88 -2.99 -5.47 16.57
C ALA A 88 -3.84 -6.49 15.81
N LEU A 89 -4.36 -6.16 14.62
CA LEU A 89 -5.13 -7.07 13.79
C LEU A 89 -4.34 -8.36 13.47
N GLY A 90 -3.07 -8.22 13.07
CA GLY A 90 -2.19 -9.36 12.82
C GLY A 90 -2.05 -10.27 14.05
N HIS A 91 -1.80 -9.68 15.22
CA HIS A 91 -1.74 -10.44 16.48
C HIS A 91 -3.06 -11.12 16.84
N TRP A 92 -4.20 -10.44 16.65
CA TRP A 92 -5.53 -11.01 16.90
C TRP A 92 -5.85 -12.18 15.96
N LEU A 93 -5.47 -12.08 14.68
CA LEU A 93 -5.64 -13.15 13.71
C LEU A 93 -4.78 -14.37 14.05
N VAL A 94 -3.51 -14.15 14.41
CA VAL A 94 -2.60 -15.21 14.87
C VAL A 94 -3.12 -15.86 16.15
N ALA A 95 -3.60 -15.08 17.12
CA ALA A 95 -4.17 -15.58 18.36
C ALA A 95 -5.46 -16.38 18.10
N TYR A 96 -6.37 -15.89 17.25
CA TYR A 96 -7.58 -16.59 16.85
C TYR A 96 -7.27 -17.95 16.21
N THR A 97 -6.32 -18.00 15.27
CA THR A 97 -5.89 -19.28 14.67
C THR A 97 -5.23 -20.19 15.70
N GLY A 98 -4.44 -19.63 16.63
CA GLY A 98 -3.85 -20.37 17.74
C GLY A 98 -4.88 -21.01 18.66
N LEU A 99 -5.98 -20.31 18.99
CA LEU A 99 -7.07 -20.85 19.79
C LEU A 99 -7.76 -22.04 19.08
N LEU A 100 -8.00 -21.93 17.77
CA LEU A 100 -8.59 -23.02 16.97
C LEU A 100 -7.68 -24.24 16.90
N VAL A 101 -6.39 -24.04 16.62
CA VAL A 101 -5.39 -25.12 16.54
C VAL A 101 -5.21 -25.77 17.92
N GLY A 102 -5.19 -24.97 18.99
CA GLY A 102 -5.12 -25.48 20.37
C GLY A 102 -6.34 -26.31 20.75
N ALA A 103 -7.55 -25.84 20.44
CA ALA A 103 -8.78 -26.60 20.67
C ALA A 103 -8.77 -27.92 19.90
N LEU A 104 -8.38 -27.90 18.62
CA LEU A 104 -8.25 -29.10 17.80
C LEU A 104 -7.20 -30.07 18.36
N ALA A 105 -6.03 -29.56 18.80
CA ALA A 105 -4.97 -30.39 19.38
C ALA A 105 -5.43 -31.11 20.64
N LEU A 106 -6.09 -30.41 21.56
CA LEU A 106 -6.61 -31.00 22.80
C LEU A 106 -7.71 -32.04 22.51
N SER A 107 -8.62 -31.72 21.59
CA SER A 107 -9.63 -32.70 21.15
C SER A 107 -9.02 -33.93 20.48
N LEU A 108 -7.92 -33.77 19.74
CA LEU A 108 -7.22 -34.86 19.09
C LEU A 108 -6.48 -35.75 20.10
N VAL A 109 -5.76 -35.15 21.06
CA VAL A 109 -5.12 -35.89 22.16
C VAL A 109 -6.16 -36.70 22.92
N TYR A 110 -7.32 -36.11 23.20
CA TYR A 110 -8.44 -36.82 23.80
C TYR A 110 -8.86 -38.06 22.99
N GLU A 111 -9.11 -37.92 21.67
CA GLU A 111 -9.58 -39.06 20.85
C GLU A 111 -8.52 -40.16 20.71
N LEU A 112 -7.24 -39.78 20.63
CA LEU A 112 -6.14 -40.74 20.57
C LEU A 112 -6.03 -41.53 21.87
N SER A 113 -6.10 -40.85 23.02
CA SER A 113 -6.12 -41.49 24.34
C SER A 113 -7.33 -42.40 24.53
N TRP A 114 -8.53 -41.91 24.20
CA TRP A 114 -9.77 -42.69 24.29
C TRP A 114 -9.76 -43.91 23.38
N GLY A 115 -9.36 -43.73 22.12
CA GLY A 115 -9.32 -44.78 21.09
C GLY A 115 -8.30 -45.88 21.41
N TRP A 116 -7.20 -45.53 22.07
CA TRP A 116 -6.21 -46.49 22.55
C TRP A 116 -6.76 -47.38 23.67
N ASP A 117 -7.39 -46.79 24.68
CA ASP A 117 -7.95 -47.52 25.83
C ASP A 117 -9.13 -48.43 25.43
N HIS A 118 -9.92 -48.00 24.44
CA HIS A 118 -11.10 -48.72 23.96
C HIS A 118 -10.90 -49.42 22.60
N PHE A 119 -9.67 -49.83 22.29
CA PHE A 119 -9.30 -50.35 20.97
C PHE A 119 -10.21 -51.49 20.48
N LYS A 120 -10.52 -52.44 21.38
CA LYS A 120 -11.36 -53.62 21.08
C LYS A 120 -12.87 -53.34 21.05
N ALA A 121 -13.30 -52.17 21.53
CA ALA A 121 -14.71 -51.77 21.65
C ALA A 121 -15.12 -50.73 20.58
N GLY A 122 -14.39 -50.64 19.46
CA GLY A 122 -14.64 -49.68 18.38
C GLY A 122 -13.69 -48.48 18.37
N GLY A 123 -12.74 -48.37 19.30
CA GLY A 123 -11.73 -47.31 19.35
C GLY A 123 -10.80 -47.26 18.12
N ALA A 124 -10.63 -48.38 17.42
CA ALA A 124 -9.88 -48.45 16.16
C ALA A 124 -10.45 -47.51 15.07
N PHE A 125 -11.77 -47.34 15.01
CA PHE A 125 -12.40 -46.41 14.07
C PHE A 125 -12.04 -44.94 14.40
N MET A 126 -12.04 -44.58 15.69
CA MET A 126 -11.64 -43.24 16.14
C MET A 126 -10.19 -42.94 15.83
N LEU A 127 -9.29 -43.92 15.96
CA LEU A 127 -7.88 -43.78 15.58
C LEU A 127 -7.70 -43.53 14.07
N VAL A 128 -8.49 -44.20 13.22
CA VAL A 128 -8.48 -43.97 11.76
C VAL A 128 -8.97 -42.56 11.43
N VAL A 129 -9.99 -42.05 12.13
CA VAL A 129 -10.49 -40.67 11.98
C VAL A 129 -9.51 -39.63 12.53
N ALA A 130 -8.69 -39.99 13.52
CA ALA A 130 -7.67 -39.11 14.10
C ALA A 130 -6.50 -38.83 13.14
N VAL A 131 -6.15 -39.78 12.25
CA VAL A 131 -5.06 -39.62 11.27
C VAL A 131 -5.22 -38.38 10.37
N PRO A 132 -6.35 -38.15 9.67
CA PRO A 132 -6.53 -36.93 8.88
C PRO A 132 -6.57 -35.66 9.75
N LEU A 133 -7.00 -35.74 11.01
CA LEU A 133 -7.00 -34.60 11.92
C LEU A 133 -5.57 -34.17 12.33
N ILE A 134 -4.61 -35.08 12.39
CA ILE A 134 -3.18 -34.74 12.56
C ILE A 134 -2.69 -33.90 11.38
N ALA A 135 -3.06 -34.26 10.15
CA ALA A 135 -2.70 -33.48 8.97
C ALA A 135 -3.34 -32.08 8.99
N VAL A 136 -4.60 -31.95 9.43
CA VAL A 136 -5.26 -30.65 9.63
C VAL A 136 -4.56 -29.83 10.72
N LEU A 137 -4.15 -30.45 11.82
CA LEU A 137 -3.41 -29.79 12.90
C LEU A 137 -2.05 -29.27 12.40
N TRP A 138 -1.31 -30.10 11.67
CA TRP A 138 -0.04 -29.72 11.05
C TRP A 138 -0.22 -28.55 10.08
N ALA A 139 -1.22 -28.61 9.20
CA ALA A 139 -1.56 -27.51 8.30
C ALA A 139 -1.92 -26.21 9.06
N GLY A 140 -2.62 -26.31 10.19
CA GLY A 140 -2.94 -25.20 11.07
C GLY A 140 -1.69 -24.56 11.71
N CYS A 141 -0.74 -25.37 12.17
CA CYS A 141 0.55 -24.88 12.68
C CYS A 141 1.36 -24.17 11.60
N LEU A 142 1.43 -24.75 10.39
CA LEU A 142 2.08 -24.12 9.23
C LEU A 142 1.39 -22.80 8.86
N LEU A 143 0.07 -22.73 8.97
CA LEU A 143 -0.68 -21.50 8.73
C LEU A 143 -0.31 -20.39 9.73
N ILE A 144 -0.14 -20.70 11.02
CA ILE A 144 0.31 -19.71 12.01
C ILE A 144 1.68 -19.14 11.63
N GLY A 145 2.62 -20.01 11.21
CA GLY A 145 3.93 -19.60 10.71
C GLY A 145 3.82 -18.68 9.49
N ARG A 146 3.05 -19.09 8.48
CA ARG A 146 2.82 -18.31 7.26
C ARG A 146 2.15 -16.96 7.55
N LEU A 147 1.13 -16.91 8.41
CA LEU A 147 0.46 -15.67 8.81
C LEU A 147 1.43 -14.71 9.51
N ARG A 148 2.27 -15.20 10.43
CA ARG A 148 3.28 -14.36 11.10
C ARG A 148 4.31 -13.80 10.12
N GLN A 149 4.81 -14.64 9.21
CA GLN A 149 5.77 -14.22 8.18
C GLN A 149 5.17 -13.17 7.23
N ARG A 150 3.97 -13.44 6.71
CA ARG A 150 3.22 -12.50 5.85
C ARG A 150 2.93 -11.18 6.55
N TRP A 151 2.53 -11.23 7.82
CA TRP A 151 2.27 -10.01 8.58
C TRP A 151 3.53 -9.20 8.86
N HIS A 152 4.65 -9.88 9.15
CA HIS A 152 5.94 -9.20 9.33
C HIS A 152 6.40 -8.53 8.01
N ALA A 153 6.16 -9.17 6.86
CA ALA A 153 6.43 -8.57 5.56
C ALA A 153 5.53 -7.33 5.29
N LEU A 154 4.26 -7.38 5.72
CA LEU A 154 3.33 -6.25 5.66
C LEU A 154 3.70 -5.09 6.61
N ASP A 155 4.37 -5.37 7.73
CA ASP A 155 4.79 -4.36 8.72
C ASP A 155 6.08 -3.61 8.34
N SER A 156 6.81 -4.08 7.32
CA SER A 156 8.04 -3.43 6.80
C SER A 156 7.91 -3.12 5.31
N PRO A 157 6.94 -2.28 4.89
CA PRO A 157 6.78 -1.94 3.49
C PRO A 157 7.97 -1.09 3.03
N SER A 158 8.89 -1.67 2.26
CA SER A 158 9.77 -0.88 1.41
C SER A 158 9.07 -0.71 0.06
N SER A 159 8.90 0.53 -0.39
CA SER A 159 8.44 0.77 -1.75
C SER A 159 9.61 0.50 -2.70
N ALA A 160 9.49 -0.54 -3.52
CA ALA A 160 10.38 -0.73 -4.66
C ALA A 160 9.93 0.25 -5.75
N LEU A 161 10.81 1.18 -6.13
CA LEU A 161 10.53 2.20 -7.13
C LEU A 161 11.50 2.07 -8.29
N LEU A 162 10.99 1.94 -9.51
CA LEU A 162 11.84 1.97 -10.69
C LEU A 162 12.26 3.42 -10.97
N GLY A 163 13.56 3.69 -10.92
CA GLY A 163 14.05 5.02 -11.22
C GLY A 163 15.53 5.22 -10.92
N GLN A 164 16.04 6.33 -11.43
CA GLN A 164 17.42 6.76 -11.24
C GLN A 164 17.46 8.01 -10.37
N ARG A 165 18.28 7.98 -9.31
CA ARG A 165 18.57 9.17 -8.51
C ARG A 165 19.40 10.16 -9.33
N ILE A 166 18.96 11.41 -9.38
CA ILE A 166 19.69 12.50 -10.02
C ILE A 166 20.41 13.33 -8.94
N GLY A 167 21.73 13.23 -8.91
CA GLY A 167 22.58 14.01 -7.99
C GLY A 167 22.69 15.48 -8.39
N ARG A 168 22.98 16.34 -7.41
CA ARG A 168 23.21 17.78 -7.58
C ARG A 168 24.38 18.08 -8.53
N ASP A 169 25.39 17.21 -8.48
CA ASP A 169 26.57 17.21 -9.33
C ASP A 169 26.24 16.98 -10.81
N LYS A 170 25.25 16.12 -11.11
CA LYS A 170 24.91 15.74 -12.48
C LYS A 170 23.97 16.71 -13.18
N ALA A 171 23.06 17.35 -12.43
CA ALA A 171 22.05 18.25 -12.99
C ALA A 171 21.81 19.48 -12.11
N PRO A 172 22.79 20.39 -11.96
CA PRO A 172 22.68 21.53 -11.05
C PRO A 172 21.53 22.47 -11.42
N ALA A 173 21.24 22.65 -12.72
CA ALA A 173 20.13 23.48 -13.20
C ALA A 173 18.76 22.91 -12.82
N LEU A 174 18.58 21.57 -12.90
CA LEU A 174 17.38 20.90 -12.41
C LEU A 174 17.19 21.14 -10.91
N TRP A 175 18.23 20.96 -10.11
CA TRP A 175 18.17 21.17 -8.67
C TRP A 175 17.84 22.63 -8.31
N ALA A 176 18.48 23.59 -8.97
CA ALA A 176 18.18 25.02 -8.77
C ALA A 176 16.72 25.35 -9.13
N TRP A 177 16.19 24.76 -10.20
CA TRP A 177 14.79 24.93 -10.58
C TRP A 177 13.82 24.36 -9.54
N ILE A 178 14.08 23.16 -9.02
CA ILE A 178 13.27 22.57 -7.93
C ILE A 178 13.37 23.39 -6.64
N GLU A 179 14.54 23.93 -6.30
CA GLU A 179 14.72 24.81 -5.14
C GLU A 179 13.92 26.11 -5.26
N GLN A 180 13.85 26.69 -6.46
CA GLN A 180 13.00 27.86 -6.73
C GLN A 180 11.52 27.52 -6.52
N LEU A 181 11.06 26.37 -7.01
CA LEU A 181 9.67 25.91 -6.81
C LEU A 181 9.37 25.62 -5.34
N ALA A 182 10.28 24.98 -4.61
CA ALA A 182 10.15 24.74 -3.18
C ALA A 182 10.07 26.05 -2.38
N THR A 183 10.90 27.04 -2.75
CA THR A 183 10.86 28.37 -2.15
C THR A 183 9.52 29.07 -2.43
N ALA A 184 9.03 29.02 -3.67
CA ALA A 184 7.75 29.62 -4.06
C ALA A 184 6.54 28.97 -3.35
N THR A 185 6.60 27.67 -3.09
CA THR A 185 5.55 26.92 -2.38
C THR A 185 5.70 26.93 -0.85
N CYS A 186 6.75 27.57 -0.31
CA CYS A 186 7.13 27.50 1.10
C CYS A 186 7.27 26.05 1.61
N ALA A 187 7.71 25.14 0.75
CA ALA A 187 7.93 23.75 1.06
C ALA A 187 9.43 23.47 1.29
N PRO A 188 9.78 22.47 2.11
CA PRO A 188 11.16 22.01 2.20
C PRO A 188 11.62 21.45 0.85
N VAL A 189 12.89 21.70 0.51
CA VAL A 189 13.53 21.11 -0.67
C VAL A 189 13.59 19.58 -0.47
N PRO A 190 13.24 18.77 -1.50
CA PRO A 190 13.41 17.32 -1.43
C PRO A 190 14.89 16.92 -1.23
N ASP A 191 15.13 15.90 -0.42
CA ASP A 191 16.46 15.33 -0.19
C ASP A 191 16.94 14.54 -1.42
N HIS A 192 15.99 13.97 -2.16
CA HIS A 192 16.24 13.12 -3.32
C HIS A 192 15.31 13.48 -4.48
N ILE A 193 15.88 13.58 -5.69
CA ILE A 193 15.15 13.64 -6.94
C ILE A 193 15.37 12.31 -7.66
N VAL A 194 14.27 11.62 -7.98
CA VAL A 194 14.28 10.35 -8.69
C VAL A 194 13.54 10.54 -10.00
N VAL A 195 14.13 10.04 -11.08
CA VAL A 195 13.55 10.09 -12.42
C VAL A 195 13.22 8.66 -12.84
N GLY A 196 11.97 8.40 -13.22
CA GLY A 196 11.52 7.06 -13.62
C GLY A 196 10.53 7.09 -14.77
N ILE A 197 9.87 5.96 -15.07
CA ILE A 197 9.00 5.80 -16.25
C ILE A 197 7.63 5.20 -15.95
N ASP A 198 7.45 4.62 -14.77
CA ASP A 198 6.34 3.71 -14.44
C ASP A 198 5.27 4.32 -13.51
N GLN A 199 5.56 5.46 -12.88
CA GLN A 199 4.63 6.16 -11.98
C GLN A 199 4.25 7.55 -12.52
N SER A 200 3.28 8.20 -11.89
CA SER A 200 3.00 9.64 -12.08
C SER A 200 3.93 10.50 -11.20
N PHE A 201 3.78 11.83 -11.24
CA PHE A 201 4.48 12.74 -10.32
C PHE A 201 4.05 12.42 -8.89
N PHE A 202 5.02 12.35 -7.97
CA PHE A 202 4.70 12.21 -6.56
C PHE A 202 5.80 12.70 -5.65
N VAL A 203 5.42 12.99 -4.41
CA VAL A 203 6.35 13.14 -3.30
C VAL A 203 6.07 12.11 -2.20
N THR A 204 7.13 11.69 -1.51
CA THR A 204 7.00 10.81 -0.34
C THR A 204 8.12 11.05 0.65
N SER A 205 7.83 10.90 1.94
CA SER A 205 8.81 10.83 3.03
C SER A 205 9.06 9.39 3.50
N VAL A 206 8.37 8.41 2.90
CA VAL A 206 8.55 6.98 3.20
C VAL A 206 9.85 6.50 2.55
N ASN A 207 10.54 5.58 3.22
CA ASN A 207 11.76 4.98 2.70
C ASN A 207 11.49 4.24 1.38
N VAL A 208 12.26 4.58 0.36
CA VAL A 208 12.13 4.02 -1.00
C VAL A 208 13.38 3.22 -1.34
N VAL A 209 13.21 2.04 -1.91
CA VAL A 209 14.30 1.25 -2.51
C VAL A 209 14.25 1.40 -4.01
N LEU A 210 15.28 1.99 -4.61
CA LEU A 210 15.36 2.14 -6.05
C LEU A 210 15.68 0.82 -6.74
N GLN A 211 15.02 0.56 -7.86
CA GLN A 211 15.30 -0.55 -8.76
C GLN A 211 15.88 -0.01 -10.08
N PRO A 212 16.88 -0.69 -10.68
CA PRO A 212 17.50 -1.97 -10.27
C PRO A 212 18.71 -1.80 -9.32
N ALA A 213 19.08 -0.58 -8.95
CA ALA A 213 20.31 -0.29 -8.20
C ALA A 213 20.27 -0.77 -6.73
N CYS A 214 19.08 -1.04 -6.18
CA CYS A 214 18.83 -1.39 -4.78
C CYS A 214 19.29 -0.31 -3.78
N ASP A 215 19.32 0.96 -4.21
CA ASP A 215 19.67 2.10 -3.36
C ASP A 215 18.52 2.44 -2.41
N LEU A 216 18.78 2.46 -1.09
CA LEU A 216 17.81 2.91 -0.09
C LEU A 216 17.86 4.44 0.03
N LEU A 217 16.72 5.09 -0.23
CA LEU A 217 16.50 6.51 -0.04
C LEU A 217 15.71 6.74 1.24
N CYS A 218 16.24 7.59 2.12
CA CYS A 218 15.62 7.98 3.38
C CYS A 218 15.40 9.49 3.39
N GLY A 219 14.19 9.94 3.73
CA GLY A 219 13.82 11.36 3.71
C GLY A 219 12.89 11.69 2.55
N ARG A 220 12.84 12.97 2.17
CA ARG A 220 11.90 13.49 1.17
C ARG A 220 12.37 13.16 -0.24
N THR A 221 11.56 12.38 -0.95
CA THR A 221 11.82 11.99 -2.33
C THR A 221 10.76 12.63 -3.23
N LEU A 222 11.22 13.35 -4.25
CA LEU A 222 10.40 13.81 -5.37
C LEU A 222 10.64 12.89 -6.56
N TYR A 223 9.59 12.27 -7.06
CA TYR A 223 9.63 11.45 -8.26
C TYR A 223 9.13 12.21 -9.47
N LEU A 224 9.93 12.20 -10.53
CA LEU A 224 9.68 12.87 -11.79
C LEU A 224 9.58 11.85 -12.92
N PRO A 225 8.38 11.60 -13.47
CA PRO A 225 8.21 10.63 -14.54
C PRO A 225 8.59 11.17 -15.91
N LEU A 226 9.54 10.51 -16.58
CA LEU A 226 10.02 10.89 -17.90
C LEU A 226 8.90 10.92 -18.95
N THR A 227 7.92 10.03 -18.84
CA THR A 227 6.77 9.92 -19.75
C THR A 227 5.95 11.21 -19.77
N TYR A 228 5.71 11.82 -18.61
CA TYR A 228 5.03 13.11 -18.53
C TYR A 228 5.99 14.28 -18.81
N LEU A 229 7.24 14.22 -18.33
CA LEU A 229 8.24 15.27 -18.58
C LEU A 229 8.52 15.49 -20.08
N SER A 230 8.36 14.46 -20.92
CA SER A 230 8.53 14.55 -22.37
C SER A 230 7.28 15.05 -23.12
N THR A 231 6.15 15.22 -22.44
CA THR A 231 4.85 15.54 -23.05
C THR A 231 4.19 16.81 -22.50
N LEU A 232 4.58 17.22 -21.29
CA LEU A 232 4.16 18.44 -20.63
C LEU A 232 5.16 19.58 -20.90
N SER A 233 4.65 20.80 -20.96
CA SER A 233 5.49 22.00 -20.93
C SER A 233 6.16 22.17 -19.56
N GLN A 234 7.24 22.96 -19.52
CA GLN A 234 7.91 23.31 -18.27
C GLN A 234 6.96 24.00 -17.27
N ALA A 235 6.01 24.82 -17.75
CA ALA A 235 5.07 25.55 -16.91
C ALA A 235 3.94 24.66 -16.36
N GLU A 236 3.42 23.73 -17.18
CA GLU A 236 2.49 22.68 -16.72
C GLU A 236 3.17 21.81 -15.65
N THR A 237 4.41 21.41 -15.89
CA THR A 237 5.20 20.60 -14.94
C THR A 237 5.49 21.36 -13.65
N ALA A 238 5.83 22.66 -13.73
CA ALA A 238 6.05 23.49 -12.55
C ALA A 238 4.79 23.57 -11.67
N SER A 239 3.61 23.63 -12.27
CA SER A 239 2.33 23.68 -11.55
C SER A 239 2.02 22.35 -10.85
N ILE A 240 2.31 21.21 -11.51
CA ILE A 240 2.15 19.88 -10.90
C ILE A 240 3.17 19.67 -9.77
N ILE A 241 4.45 19.98 -10.00
CA ILE A 241 5.47 19.91 -8.94
C ILE A 241 5.11 20.84 -7.78
N GLY A 242 4.53 22.01 -8.06
CA GLY A 242 4.00 22.91 -7.04
C GLY A 242 2.93 22.26 -6.16
N HIS A 243 2.00 21.53 -6.78
CA HIS A 243 1.02 20.71 -6.06
C HIS A 243 1.69 19.63 -5.22
N GLU A 244 2.62 18.86 -5.80
CA GLU A 244 3.34 17.81 -5.08
C GLU A 244 4.09 18.37 -3.85
N LEU A 245 4.85 19.46 -4.02
CA LEU A 245 5.54 20.14 -2.93
C LEU A 245 4.57 20.74 -1.90
N GLY A 246 3.33 21.05 -2.31
CA GLY A 246 2.23 21.44 -1.44
C GLY A 246 1.97 20.44 -0.31
N HIS A 247 2.19 19.13 -0.53
CA HIS A 247 2.10 18.12 0.52
C HIS A 247 3.15 18.32 1.61
N PHE A 248 4.32 18.88 1.31
CA PHE A 248 5.37 19.16 2.28
C PHE A 248 5.30 20.57 2.90
N SER A 249 4.40 21.43 2.44
CA SER A 249 4.31 22.84 2.89
C SER A 249 4.10 22.99 4.41
N ARG A 250 3.45 22.02 5.07
CA ARG A 250 3.23 22.01 6.53
C ARG A 250 3.51 20.63 7.10
N ARG A 251 3.92 20.58 8.36
CA ARG A 251 4.14 19.31 9.08
C ARG A 251 2.88 18.42 9.10
N ASP A 252 1.70 19.02 9.23
CA ASP A 252 0.42 18.29 9.21
C ASP A 252 0.08 17.71 7.82
N THR A 253 0.44 18.40 6.74
CA THR A 253 0.22 17.91 5.37
C THR A 253 1.23 16.83 5.03
N GLU A 254 2.49 17.00 5.45
CA GLU A 254 3.55 16.01 5.26
C GLU A 254 3.19 14.70 5.99
N ARG A 255 2.73 14.82 7.24
CA ARG A 255 2.26 13.66 8.01
C ARG A 255 1.07 12.96 7.35
N GLY A 256 0.12 13.71 6.79
CA GLY A 256 -1.01 13.11 6.09
C GLY A 256 -0.61 12.36 4.83
N SER A 257 0.28 12.96 4.02
CA SER A 257 0.86 12.34 2.83
C SER A 257 1.64 11.06 3.19
N GLU A 258 2.44 11.09 4.26
CA GLU A 258 3.15 9.91 4.76
C GLU A 258 2.20 8.77 5.13
N ILE A 259 1.12 9.07 5.86
CA ILE A 259 0.10 8.08 6.23
C ILE A 259 -0.62 7.53 4.99
N GLY A 260 -0.95 8.37 4.01
CA GLY A 260 -1.54 7.95 2.74
C GLY A 260 -0.63 7.01 1.95
N ALA A 261 0.64 7.37 1.81
CA ALA A 261 1.64 6.56 1.13
C ALA A 261 1.85 5.21 1.80
N GLN A 262 2.02 5.18 3.13
CA GLN A 262 2.16 3.95 3.88
C GLN A 262 0.90 3.07 3.78
N PHE A 263 -0.30 3.66 3.85
CA PHE A 263 -1.56 2.92 3.68
C PHE A 263 -1.68 2.29 2.30
N SER A 264 -1.31 3.01 1.24
CA SER A 264 -1.33 2.48 -0.11
C SER A 264 -0.32 1.34 -0.31
N LEU A 265 0.85 1.41 0.33
CA LEU A 265 1.79 0.29 0.37
C LEU A 265 1.20 -0.94 1.07
N MET A 266 0.44 -0.76 2.16
CA MET A 266 -0.28 -1.86 2.82
C MET A 266 -1.28 -2.53 1.87
N CYS A 267 -2.03 -1.73 1.11
CA CYS A 267 -2.97 -2.22 0.09
C CYS A 267 -2.27 -2.99 -1.02
N LEU A 268 -1.17 -2.45 -1.55
CA LEU A 268 -0.37 -3.06 -2.61
C LEU A 268 0.21 -4.40 -2.17
N HIS A 269 0.83 -4.44 -1.01
CA HIS A 269 1.43 -5.67 -0.48
C HIS A 269 0.37 -6.72 -0.17
N PHE A 270 -0.80 -6.33 0.36
CA PHE A 270 -1.93 -7.26 0.51
C PHE A 270 -2.41 -7.81 -0.84
N ALA A 271 -2.45 -6.98 -1.88
CA ALA A 271 -2.82 -7.42 -3.22
C ALA A 271 -1.79 -8.42 -3.81
N PHE A 272 -0.49 -8.20 -3.61
CA PHE A 272 0.57 -9.13 -4.00
C PHE A 272 0.43 -10.50 -3.31
N ILE A 273 0.30 -10.51 -1.98
CA ILE A 273 0.09 -11.75 -1.22
C ILE A 273 -1.14 -12.51 -1.73
N ARG A 274 -2.23 -11.80 -2.04
CA ARG A 274 -3.47 -12.40 -2.55
C ARG A 274 -3.32 -12.94 -3.97
N ALA A 275 -2.44 -12.35 -4.79
CA ALA A 275 -2.20 -12.79 -6.15
C ALA A 275 -1.32 -14.06 -6.21
N GLU A 276 -0.35 -14.20 -5.29
CA GLU A 276 0.48 -15.41 -5.17
C GLU A 276 -0.35 -16.65 -4.77
N ASP A 277 -1.35 -16.47 -3.91
CA ASP A 277 -2.26 -17.54 -3.46
C ASP A 277 -3.65 -17.43 -4.13
N ALA A 278 -3.76 -17.85 -5.39
CA ALA A 278 -5.00 -17.74 -6.16
C ALA A 278 -6.20 -18.52 -5.57
N ASP A 279 -5.95 -19.65 -4.89
CA ASP A 279 -6.97 -20.38 -4.12
C ASP A 279 -6.50 -20.60 -2.68
N PRO A 280 -6.72 -19.63 -1.78
CA PRO A 280 -6.30 -19.75 -0.40
C PRO A 280 -7.13 -20.84 0.28
N ALA A 281 -6.45 -21.70 1.06
CA ALA A 281 -7.10 -22.76 1.81
C ALA A 281 -8.26 -22.20 2.65
N TRP A 282 -9.34 -22.98 2.80
CA TRP A 282 -10.58 -22.51 3.45
C TRP A 282 -10.35 -21.93 4.85
N ILE A 283 -9.31 -22.39 5.55
CA ILE A 283 -8.91 -21.97 6.89
C ILE A 283 -8.25 -20.58 6.92
N GLU A 284 -7.70 -20.09 5.80
CA GLU A 284 -7.06 -18.78 5.65
C GLU A 284 -8.06 -17.69 5.27
N ARG A 285 -9.14 -18.07 4.59
CA ARG A 285 -10.20 -17.16 4.10
C ARG A 285 -10.71 -16.18 5.17
N PRO A 286 -10.91 -16.58 6.46
CA PRO A 286 -11.32 -15.64 7.49
C PRO A 286 -10.30 -14.54 7.78
N ALA A 287 -9.01 -14.85 7.76
CA ALA A 287 -7.94 -13.88 7.97
C ALA A 287 -7.88 -12.90 6.79
N ILE A 288 -7.89 -13.42 5.56
CA ILE A 288 -7.92 -12.61 4.33
C ILE A 288 -9.14 -11.68 4.33
N TRP A 289 -10.32 -12.20 4.67
CA TRP A 289 -11.54 -11.42 4.76
C TRP A 289 -11.42 -10.29 5.78
N MET A 290 -10.89 -10.57 6.98
CA MET A 290 -10.74 -9.55 8.04
C MET A 290 -9.75 -8.45 7.63
N THR A 291 -8.62 -8.83 7.01
CA THR A 291 -7.64 -7.88 6.46
C THR A 291 -8.26 -7.02 5.37
N GLN A 292 -9.04 -7.61 4.45
CA GLN A 292 -9.74 -6.85 3.42
C GLN A 292 -10.78 -5.89 4.01
N ARG A 293 -11.51 -6.29 5.06
CA ARG A 293 -12.44 -5.39 5.76
C ARG A 293 -11.69 -4.24 6.44
N PHE A 294 -10.54 -4.51 7.06
CA PHE A 294 -9.70 -3.48 7.65
C PHE A 294 -9.32 -2.43 6.61
N LEU A 295 -8.70 -2.86 5.51
CA LEU A 295 -8.26 -1.97 4.45
C LEU A 295 -9.45 -1.18 3.90
N HIS A 296 -10.57 -1.83 3.60
CA HIS A 296 -11.77 -1.15 3.10
C HIS A 296 -12.29 -0.05 4.02
N TYR A 297 -12.41 -0.29 5.33
CA TYR A 297 -12.96 0.72 6.24
C TYR A 297 -11.96 1.83 6.57
N PHE A 298 -10.67 1.52 6.71
CA PHE A 298 -9.64 2.54 6.93
C PHE A 298 -9.38 3.37 5.68
N GLN A 299 -9.55 2.81 4.48
CA GLN A 299 -9.49 3.54 3.22
C GLN A 299 -10.49 4.71 3.20
N LEU A 300 -11.70 4.51 3.74
CA LEU A 300 -12.68 5.60 3.86
C LEU A 300 -12.15 6.76 4.73
N ALA A 301 -11.43 6.46 5.82
CA ALA A 301 -10.84 7.46 6.69
C ALA A 301 -9.69 8.19 6.01
N VAL A 302 -8.75 7.44 5.41
CA VAL A 302 -7.60 7.98 4.68
C VAL A 302 -8.08 8.92 3.57
N HIS A 303 -9.04 8.47 2.75
CA HIS A 303 -9.61 9.26 1.66
C HIS A 303 -10.39 10.47 2.16
N HIS A 304 -11.10 10.35 3.28
CA HIS A 304 -11.82 11.48 3.87
C HIS A 304 -10.88 12.64 4.22
N TRP A 305 -9.77 12.33 4.90
CA TRP A 305 -8.80 13.34 5.34
C TRP A 305 -7.84 13.77 4.22
N GLY A 306 -7.48 12.87 3.30
CA GLY A 306 -6.62 13.15 2.15
C GLY A 306 -7.23 14.16 1.20
N ARG A 307 -8.54 14.05 0.88
CA ARG A 307 -9.22 15.00 -0.02
C ARG A 307 -9.10 16.47 0.38
N ALA A 308 -9.08 16.77 1.68
CA ALA A 308 -8.90 18.15 2.13
C ALA A 308 -7.47 18.66 1.89
N GLN A 309 -6.47 17.77 1.98
CA GLN A 309 -5.07 18.09 1.72
C GLN A 309 -4.83 18.28 0.22
N GLU A 310 -5.47 17.47 -0.61
CA GLU A 310 -5.48 17.59 -2.07
C GLU A 310 -5.96 18.97 -2.55
N LEU A 311 -7.08 19.47 -1.99
CA LEU A 311 -7.57 20.81 -2.35
C LEU A 311 -6.64 21.93 -1.89
N VAL A 312 -5.85 21.72 -0.82
CA VAL A 312 -4.83 22.67 -0.40
C VAL A 312 -3.64 22.62 -1.36
N ALA A 313 -3.18 21.43 -1.73
CA ALA A 313 -2.12 21.22 -2.71
C ALA A 313 -2.49 21.80 -4.09
N ASP A 314 -3.74 21.67 -4.52
CA ASP A 314 -4.28 22.28 -5.75
C ASP A 314 -4.09 23.81 -5.78
N ARG A 315 -4.38 24.48 -4.66
CA ARG A 315 -4.17 25.93 -4.56
C ARG A 315 -2.69 26.28 -4.62
N VAL A 316 -1.82 25.47 -4.00
CA VAL A 316 -0.37 25.67 -4.08
C VAL A 316 0.11 25.53 -5.53
N GLY A 317 -0.33 24.49 -6.26
CA GLY A 317 -0.02 24.29 -7.67
C GLY A 317 -0.55 25.42 -8.56
N GLY A 318 -1.79 25.87 -8.32
CA GLY A 318 -2.40 27.01 -9.01
C GLY A 318 -1.65 28.33 -8.80
N ASN A 319 -1.10 28.57 -7.61
CA ASN A 319 -0.35 29.80 -7.32
C ASN A 319 1.01 29.90 -8.05
N ILE A 320 1.54 28.79 -8.59
CA ILE A 320 2.82 28.78 -9.31
C ILE A 320 2.65 29.29 -10.75
N GLY A 321 1.74 28.69 -11.50
CA GLY A 321 1.56 28.94 -12.94
C GLY A 321 0.25 29.62 -13.32
N GLY A 322 -0.64 29.87 -12.35
CA GLY A 322 -2.02 30.28 -12.55
C GLY A 322 -2.98 29.10 -12.48
N GLU A 323 -4.18 29.33 -11.95
CA GLU A 323 -5.17 28.28 -11.70
C GLU A 323 -5.62 27.59 -12.99
N ARG A 324 -5.79 28.37 -14.07
CA ARG A 324 -6.14 27.81 -15.40
C ARG A 324 -5.06 26.88 -15.93
N LEU A 325 -3.79 27.25 -15.79
CA LEU A 325 -2.66 26.43 -16.24
C LEU A 325 -2.56 25.14 -15.43
N PHE A 326 -2.77 25.21 -14.11
CA PHE A 326 -2.82 24.02 -13.28
C PHE A 326 -3.97 23.09 -13.68
N CYS A 327 -5.17 23.62 -13.92
CA CYS A 327 -6.30 22.80 -14.40
C CYS A 327 -6.01 22.18 -15.78
N GLN A 328 -5.36 22.92 -16.69
CA GLN A 328 -4.90 22.38 -17.97
C GLN A 328 -3.92 21.23 -17.77
N ALA A 329 -2.90 21.41 -16.92
CA ALA A 329 -1.90 20.40 -16.61
C ALA A 329 -2.54 19.15 -15.98
N LEU A 330 -3.47 19.32 -15.05
CA LEU A 330 -4.25 18.24 -14.43
C LEU A 330 -5.03 17.44 -15.47
N LEU A 331 -5.82 18.12 -16.32
CA LEU A 331 -6.58 17.47 -17.40
C LEU A 331 -5.68 16.74 -18.38
N ARG A 332 -4.50 17.31 -18.66
CA ARG A 332 -3.50 16.70 -19.53
C ARG A 332 -2.91 15.43 -18.93
N VAL A 333 -2.60 15.42 -17.63
CA VAL A 333 -2.14 14.21 -16.91
C VAL A 333 -3.22 13.12 -16.98
N ILE A 334 -4.49 13.46 -16.73
CA ILE A 334 -5.63 12.52 -16.84
C ILE A 334 -5.69 11.90 -18.24
N ALA A 335 -5.57 12.72 -19.28
CA ALA A 335 -5.64 12.26 -20.67
C ALA A 335 -4.45 11.35 -21.04
N LEU A 336 -3.27 11.65 -20.51
CA LEU A 336 -2.04 10.90 -20.80
C LEU A 336 -1.96 9.57 -20.06
N ASP A 337 -2.55 9.45 -18.87
CA ASP A 337 -2.42 8.28 -18.00
C ASP A 337 -2.79 6.97 -18.70
N ALA A 338 -3.94 6.94 -19.39
CA ALA A 338 -4.41 5.76 -20.12
C ALA A 338 -3.50 5.37 -21.30
N GLU A 339 -2.99 6.37 -22.02
CA GLU A 339 -2.11 6.16 -23.19
C GLU A 339 -0.73 5.66 -22.73
N ILE A 340 -0.19 6.26 -21.66
CA ILE A 340 1.09 5.83 -21.06
C ILE A 340 0.97 4.40 -20.52
N ALA A 341 -0.11 4.06 -19.82
CA ALA A 341 -0.34 2.71 -19.31
C ALA A 341 -0.38 1.67 -20.44
N THR A 342 -1.01 2.01 -21.57
CA THR A 342 -1.06 1.15 -22.77
C THR A 342 0.34 0.93 -23.33
N LEU A 343 1.12 2.00 -23.54
CA LEU A 343 2.47 1.90 -24.09
C LEU A 343 3.47 1.20 -23.15
N LEU A 344 3.30 1.35 -21.83
CA LEU A 344 4.07 0.61 -20.84
C LEU A 344 3.82 -0.91 -20.92
N ALA A 345 2.58 -1.32 -21.19
CA ALA A 345 2.23 -2.73 -21.38
C ALA A 345 2.85 -3.34 -22.65
N GLU A 346 3.05 -2.54 -23.70
CA GLU A 346 3.63 -2.96 -24.99
C GLU A 346 5.16 -3.15 -24.96
N ARG A 347 5.85 -2.66 -23.92
CA ARG A 347 7.30 -2.87 -23.68
C ARG A 347 8.22 -2.41 -24.84
N HIS A 348 7.98 -1.20 -25.34
CA HIS A 348 8.85 -0.56 -26.35
C HIS A 348 10.29 -0.37 -25.85
N SER A 349 11.27 -0.50 -26.76
CA SER A 349 12.69 -0.29 -26.45
C SER A 349 13.04 1.17 -26.14
N ASN A 350 12.35 2.11 -26.80
CA ASN A 350 12.41 3.54 -26.50
C ASN A 350 10.99 4.07 -26.28
N LEU A 351 10.54 3.98 -25.03
CA LEU A 351 9.20 4.40 -24.62
C LEU A 351 8.90 5.87 -24.93
N ILE A 352 9.90 6.75 -24.79
CA ILE A 352 9.71 8.19 -25.02
C ILE A 352 9.47 8.49 -26.50
N GLN A 353 10.23 7.83 -27.39
CA GLN A 353 10.00 7.95 -28.83
C GLN A 353 8.64 7.36 -29.23
N ALA A 354 8.31 6.16 -28.73
CA ALA A 354 7.03 5.52 -28.99
C ALA A 354 5.85 6.39 -28.53
N LEU A 355 5.96 7.03 -27.37
CA LEU A 355 4.96 7.97 -26.86
C LEU A 355 4.83 9.22 -27.75
N ALA A 356 5.95 9.79 -28.21
CA ALA A 356 5.93 10.92 -29.12
C ALA A 356 5.27 10.58 -30.47
N ASP A 357 5.58 9.42 -31.03
CA ASP A 357 5.00 8.94 -32.29
C ASP A 357 3.51 8.65 -32.11
N HIS A 358 3.12 7.97 -31.02
CA HIS A 358 1.73 7.68 -30.70
C HIS A 358 0.88 8.94 -30.56
N LEU A 359 1.34 9.93 -29.79
CA LEU A 359 0.62 11.20 -29.59
C LEU A 359 0.57 12.08 -30.86
N SER A 360 1.44 11.81 -31.84
CA SER A 360 1.40 12.50 -33.14
C SER A 360 0.31 11.93 -34.06
N HIS A 361 -0.08 10.67 -33.87
CA HIS A 361 -1.09 9.98 -34.68
C HIS A 361 -2.43 9.80 -33.96
N THR A 362 -2.43 9.84 -32.63
CA THR A 362 -3.61 9.61 -31.79
C THR A 362 -3.91 10.86 -30.97
N PRO A 363 -5.00 11.59 -31.27
CA PRO A 363 -5.36 12.76 -30.47
C PRO A 363 -5.83 12.32 -29.08
N LEU A 364 -5.37 13.02 -28.05
CA LEU A 364 -5.80 12.81 -26.68
C LEU A 364 -7.31 13.06 -26.54
N ARG A 365 -8.00 12.17 -25.83
CA ARG A 365 -9.44 12.29 -25.58
C ARG A 365 -9.71 12.27 -24.09
N LEU A 366 -10.46 13.29 -23.64
CA LEU A 366 -11.03 13.33 -22.30
C LEU A 366 -12.51 12.96 -22.41
N ASN A 367 -12.85 11.76 -21.96
CA ASN A 367 -14.24 11.31 -21.88
C ASN A 367 -14.87 11.81 -20.56
N GLU A 368 -16.19 11.97 -20.49
CA GLU A 368 -16.89 12.30 -19.22
C GLU A 368 -16.54 11.30 -18.10
N ALA A 369 -16.40 10.01 -18.44
CA ALA A 369 -15.94 8.99 -17.51
C ALA A 369 -14.51 9.23 -16.97
N ALA A 370 -13.64 9.90 -17.71
CA ALA A 370 -12.29 10.26 -17.29
C ALA A 370 -12.27 11.52 -16.40
N LEU A 371 -13.25 12.41 -16.55
CA LEU A 371 -13.44 13.58 -15.67
C LEU A 371 -14.05 13.19 -14.32
N ASP A 372 -14.91 12.17 -14.31
CA ASP A 372 -15.47 11.57 -13.11
C ASP A 372 -14.50 10.60 -12.42
N HIS A 373 -13.50 10.09 -13.15
CA HIS A 373 -12.45 9.26 -12.57
C HIS A 373 -11.49 10.13 -11.73
N ALA A 374 -11.30 9.77 -10.47
CA ALA A 374 -10.10 10.15 -9.76
C ALA A 374 -8.92 9.40 -10.39
N ILE A 375 -7.88 10.11 -10.86
CA ILE A 375 -6.65 9.44 -11.28
C ILE A 375 -6.20 8.53 -10.14
N ALA A 376 -5.92 7.27 -10.46
CA ALA A 376 -5.38 6.33 -9.49
C ALA A 376 -3.90 6.66 -9.28
N HIS A 377 -3.59 7.39 -8.21
CA HIS A 377 -2.22 7.63 -7.80
C HIS A 377 -1.72 6.43 -6.95
N PRO A 378 -0.43 6.03 -7.01
CA PRO A 378 0.09 4.89 -6.24
C PRO A 378 -0.08 5.06 -4.72
N PHE A 379 -0.20 6.31 -4.28
CA PHE A 379 -0.23 6.70 -2.87
C PHE A 379 -1.46 7.51 -2.46
N ASP A 380 -2.31 7.97 -3.40
CA ASP A 380 -3.44 8.86 -3.12
C ASP A 380 -4.68 8.58 -4.01
N THR A 381 -5.84 9.05 -3.58
CA THR A 381 -7.05 9.11 -4.39
C THR A 381 -7.54 10.55 -4.39
N HIS A 382 -7.23 11.26 -5.47
CA HIS A 382 -7.61 12.66 -5.63
C HIS A 382 -9.13 12.85 -5.60
N PRO A 383 -9.64 14.01 -5.14
CA PRO A 383 -11.03 14.37 -5.33
C PRO A 383 -11.42 14.37 -6.81
N PRO A 384 -12.73 14.23 -7.13
CA PRO A 384 -13.20 14.32 -8.51
C PRO A 384 -12.69 15.60 -9.19
N THR A 385 -12.25 15.48 -10.44
CA THR A 385 -11.64 16.57 -11.21
C THR A 385 -12.55 17.80 -11.26
N ALA A 386 -13.86 17.60 -11.41
CA ALA A 386 -14.86 18.67 -11.37
C ALA A 386 -14.83 19.49 -10.08
N LEU A 387 -14.64 18.84 -8.93
CA LEU A 387 -14.54 19.53 -7.63
C LEU A 387 -13.25 20.35 -7.53
N ARG A 388 -12.12 19.83 -8.05
CA ARG A 388 -10.83 20.53 -8.06
C ARG A 388 -10.91 21.80 -8.91
N LEU A 389 -11.47 21.70 -10.12
CA LEU A 389 -11.71 22.85 -11.00
C LEU A 389 -12.62 23.90 -10.35
N GLN A 390 -13.71 23.47 -9.72
CA GLN A 390 -14.64 24.36 -9.02
C GLN A 390 -13.96 25.11 -7.86
N GLN A 391 -13.11 24.43 -7.08
CA GLN A 391 -12.39 25.03 -5.95
C GLN A 391 -11.35 26.06 -6.38
N LEU A 392 -10.83 25.93 -7.60
CA LEU A 392 -9.92 26.87 -8.24
C LEU A 392 -10.63 27.96 -9.05
N GLY A 393 -11.97 27.92 -9.12
CA GLY A 393 -12.75 28.90 -9.87
C GLY A 393 -12.61 28.79 -11.39
N VAL A 394 -12.15 27.65 -11.91
CA VAL A 394 -11.93 27.43 -13.34
C VAL A 394 -13.12 26.68 -13.94
N THR A 395 -13.74 27.26 -14.97
CA THR A 395 -14.82 26.60 -15.73
C THR A 395 -14.24 25.68 -16.78
N LEU A 396 -14.76 24.45 -16.88
CA LEU A 396 -14.42 23.53 -17.95
C LEU A 396 -15.05 24.02 -19.28
N ASP A 397 -14.27 24.78 -20.05
CA ASP A 397 -14.67 25.27 -21.37
C ASP A 397 -13.99 24.47 -22.50
N LYS A 398 -14.51 24.62 -23.73
CA LYS A 398 -13.94 23.93 -24.90
C LYS A 398 -12.50 24.34 -25.19
N ALA A 399 -12.11 25.56 -24.80
CA ALA A 399 -10.75 26.06 -25.01
C ALA A 399 -9.76 25.33 -24.09
N LEU A 400 -10.10 25.16 -22.81
CA LEU A 400 -9.30 24.46 -21.81
C LEU A 400 -9.15 22.99 -22.17
N LEU A 401 -10.23 22.36 -22.65
CA LEU A 401 -10.17 20.98 -23.15
C LEU A 401 -9.22 20.87 -24.36
N ALA A 402 -9.30 21.81 -25.32
CA ALA A 402 -8.40 21.82 -26.47
C ALA A 402 -6.93 22.09 -26.08
N GLU A 403 -6.71 22.96 -25.08
CA GLU A 403 -5.39 23.23 -24.50
C GLU A 403 -4.82 21.99 -23.80
N ALA A 404 -5.64 21.27 -23.04
CA ALA A 404 -5.23 20.06 -22.33
C ALA A 404 -4.93 18.88 -23.28
N THR A 405 -5.69 18.74 -24.37
CA THR A 405 -5.54 17.64 -25.35
C THR A 405 -4.63 17.97 -26.54
N ARG A 406 -3.98 19.14 -26.54
CA ARG A 406 -3.06 19.55 -27.61
C ARG A 406 -1.93 18.54 -27.82
N VAL A 407 -1.44 18.43 -29.06
CA VAL A 407 -0.25 17.63 -29.36
C VAL A 407 0.98 18.28 -28.67
N PRO A 408 1.87 17.50 -28.01
CA PRO A 408 3.10 18.04 -27.46
C PRO A 408 3.96 18.71 -28.54
N THR A 409 4.45 19.91 -28.25
CA THR A 409 5.37 20.66 -29.13
C THR A 409 6.79 20.13 -29.04
N GLU A 410 7.67 20.55 -29.94
CA GLU A 410 9.10 20.24 -29.85
C GLU A 410 9.74 20.79 -28.57
N HIS A 411 9.30 21.97 -28.11
CA HIS A 411 9.78 22.54 -26.85
C HIS A 411 9.39 21.67 -25.64
N ASP A 412 8.15 21.17 -25.60
CA ASP A 412 7.65 20.27 -24.54
C ASP A 412 8.50 18.98 -24.45
N ARG A 413 9.03 18.51 -25.59
CA ARG A 413 9.87 17.30 -25.63
C ARG A 413 11.29 17.51 -25.14
N HIS A 414 11.82 18.75 -25.15
CA HIS A 414 13.25 18.99 -24.95
C HIS A 414 13.62 19.81 -23.72
N TRP A 415 12.70 20.59 -23.12
CA TRP A 415 13.02 21.48 -21.99
C TRP A 415 13.67 20.72 -20.82
N PHE A 416 13.18 19.51 -20.48
CA PHE A 416 13.73 18.73 -19.36
C PHE A 416 15.16 18.27 -19.65
N SER A 417 15.46 17.89 -20.90
CA SER A 417 16.81 17.51 -21.32
C SER A 417 17.80 18.68 -21.25
N GLN A 418 17.32 19.92 -21.36
CA GLN A 418 18.16 21.11 -21.24
C GLN A 418 18.55 21.36 -19.78
N LEU A 419 17.66 21.08 -18.82
CA LEU A 419 17.92 21.23 -17.39
C LEU A 419 18.84 20.13 -16.82
N THR A 420 18.90 18.97 -17.47
CA THR A 420 19.74 17.84 -17.02
C THR A 420 21.12 17.82 -17.66
N ARG A 421 21.39 18.65 -18.68
CA ARG A 421 22.73 18.80 -19.25
C ARG A 421 23.63 19.54 -18.27
N MET A 422 24.84 19.04 -18.07
CA MET A 422 25.90 19.85 -17.46
C MET A 422 26.19 21.03 -18.38
N ALA A 423 26.28 22.23 -17.81
CA ALA A 423 26.83 23.37 -18.54
C ALA A 423 28.22 22.97 -19.07
N PRO A 424 28.56 23.25 -20.34
CA PRO A 424 29.90 23.02 -20.82
C PRO A 424 30.88 23.78 -19.91
N PRO A 425 32.04 23.19 -19.55
CA PRO A 425 33.05 23.93 -18.78
C PRO A 425 33.32 25.24 -19.52
N ALA A 426 33.26 26.36 -18.78
CA ALA A 426 33.53 27.68 -19.32
C ALA A 426 34.80 27.59 -20.17
N ALA A 427 34.67 27.82 -21.47
CA ALA A 427 35.81 27.79 -22.38
C ALA A 427 36.87 28.70 -21.77
N ALA A 428 38.04 28.12 -21.46
CA ALA A 428 39.19 28.86 -21.01
C ALA A 428 39.35 30.06 -21.95
N HIS A 429 39.40 31.26 -21.37
CA HIS A 429 39.61 32.49 -22.10
C HIS A 429 40.71 32.28 -23.15
N PRO A 430 40.51 32.67 -24.43
CA PRO A 430 41.60 32.63 -25.38
C PRO A 430 42.73 33.49 -24.81
N GLU A 431 43.91 32.88 -24.70
CA GLU A 431 45.14 33.53 -24.28
C GLU A 431 45.26 34.89 -24.97
N SER A 432 45.55 35.91 -24.18
CA SER A 432 45.81 37.25 -24.66
C SER A 432 46.90 37.22 -25.75
N PRO A 433 46.75 37.98 -26.85
CA PRO A 433 47.75 37.99 -27.91
C PRO A 433 49.11 38.46 -27.36
N GLN A 434 50.14 37.66 -27.61
CA GLN A 434 51.53 38.01 -27.34
C GLN A 434 51.88 39.33 -28.05
N ILE A 435 52.30 40.31 -27.27
CA ILE A 435 52.86 41.58 -27.74
C ILE A 435 54.20 41.27 -28.42
N PRO A 436 54.48 41.75 -29.65
CA PRO A 436 55.79 41.57 -30.27
C PRO A 436 56.84 42.38 -29.52
N ASN A 437 57.90 41.71 -29.10
CA ASN A 437 59.04 42.33 -28.44
C ASN A 437 59.78 43.19 -29.47
N ALA A 438 59.69 44.51 -29.32
CA ALA A 438 60.50 45.48 -30.05
C ALA A 438 61.67 45.90 -29.16
N GLN A 439 62.89 45.53 -29.57
CA GLN A 439 64.22 46.11 -29.26
C GLN A 439 65.25 45.03 -29.68
N GLY A 440 66.21 45.24 -30.59
CA GLY A 440 66.87 46.48 -30.94
C GLY A 440 68.08 46.72 -30.04
N GLU A 441 69.09 45.84 -30.13
CA GLU A 441 70.54 46.11 -30.15
C GLU A 441 71.34 44.80 -30.29
#